data_AF-A0A1G6SW67-F1
#
_entry.id   AF-A0A1G6SW67-F1
#
_cell.length_a   1.000
_cell.length_b   1.000
_cell.length_c   1.000
_cell.angle_alpha   90.00
_cell.angle_beta   90.00
_cell.angle_gamma   90.00
#
_symmetry.space_group_name_H-M   'P 1'
#
loop_
_entity.id
_entity.type
_entity.pdbx_description
1 polymer ?
#
loop_
_entity_poly.entity_id
_entity_poly.type
_entity_poly.pdbx_seq_one_letter_code
_entity_poly.pdbx_strand_id
1 'polypeptide(L)' 'MPATEEFVCTNEDCFLDLFENHYTYDVPDDVELSELSCPVCGGTDCLERVEL' A
#
# COMPACT_ATOMS: atom_id res chain seq x y z
N MET A 1 -11.67 7.53 -12.78
CA MET A 1 -10.88 7.82 -11.57
C MET A 1 -10.53 6.48 -10.99
N PRO A 2 -9.23 6.13 -10.92
CA PRO A 2 -8.80 4.91 -10.25
C PRO A 2 -9.34 4.88 -8.83
N ALA A 3 -9.66 3.68 -8.32
CA ALA A 3 -10.04 3.54 -6.93
C ALA A 3 -8.86 3.93 -6.04
N THR A 4 -9.13 4.61 -4.93
CA THR A 4 -8.15 4.72 -3.86
C THR A 4 -7.98 3.34 -3.25
N GLU A 5 -6.73 2.91 -3.11
CA GLU A 5 -6.38 1.66 -2.46
C GLU A 5 -5.89 1.95 -1.05
N GLU A 6 -6.37 1.19 -0.08
CA GLU A 6 -5.99 1.32 1.32
C GLU A 6 -5.08 0.18 1.73
N PHE A 7 -4.05 0.48 2.52
CA PHE A 7 -3.04 -0.48 2.94
C PHE A 7 -2.68 -0.33 4.42
N VAL A 8 -2.41 -1.46 5.06
CA VAL A 8 -1.87 -1.54 6.42
C VAL A 8 -0.46 -2.12 6.41
N CYS A 9 0.34 -1.78 7.41
CA CYS A 9 1.65 -2.39 7.63
C CYS A 9 1.52 -3.52 8.67
N THR A 10 1.93 -4.73 8.32
CA THR A 10 1.91 -5.90 9.22
C THR A 10 3.14 -6.03 10.09
N ASN A 11 4.13 -5.16 9.93
CA ASN A 11 5.32 -5.14 10.78
C ASN A 11 4.98 -4.57 12.17
N GLU A 12 5.09 -5.40 13.20
CA GLU A 12 4.78 -5.05 14.60
C GLU A 12 5.66 -3.92 15.17
N ASP A 13 6.86 -3.71 14.62
CA ASP A 13 7.76 -2.62 15.02
C ASP A 13 7.45 -1.30 14.28
N CYS A 14 6.49 -1.30 13.36
CA CYS A 14 6.10 -0.14 12.54
C CYS A 14 4.83 0.52 13.11
N PHE A 15 4.88 1.84 13.35
CA PHE A 15 3.73 2.57 13.88
C PHE A 15 2.67 2.93 12.82
N LEU A 16 2.88 2.56 11.56
CA LEU A 16 1.95 2.88 10.47
C LEU A 16 0.66 2.09 10.63
N ASP A 17 -0.44 2.80 10.86
CA ASP A 17 -1.78 2.21 11.02
C ASP A 17 -2.46 1.98 9.66
N LEU A 18 -2.56 3.03 8.83
CA LEU A 18 -3.15 2.97 7.50
C LEU A 18 -2.49 4.00 6.58
N PHE A 19 -2.37 3.69 5.30
CA PHE A 19 -2.16 4.71 4.28
C PHE A 19 -2.99 4.43 3.01
N GLU A 20 -3.33 5.51 2.33
CA GLU A 20 -4.04 5.48 1.06
C GLU A 20 -3.05 5.68 -0.09
N ASN A 21 -3.15 4.83 -1.11
CA ASN A 21 -2.51 5.04 -2.39
C ASN A 21 -3.57 5.52 -3.40
N HIS A 22 -3.31 6.68 -4.00
CA HIS A 22 -4.20 7.29 -4.97
C HIS A 22 -3.43 7.68 -6.23
N TYR A 23 -3.75 7.02 -7.34
CA TYR A 23 -3.17 7.34 -8.63
C TYR A 23 -4.05 8.33 -9.40
N THR A 24 -3.42 9.33 -10.00
CA THR A 24 -4.11 10.32 -10.85
C THR A 24 -4.52 9.73 -12.21
N TYR A 25 -3.83 8.68 -12.65
CA TYR A 25 -4.04 7.98 -13.92
C TYR A 25 -4.25 6.49 -13.65
N ASP A 26 -4.76 5.77 -14.65
CA ASP A 26 -4.92 4.32 -14.54
C ASP A 26 -3.57 3.67 -14.28
N VAL A 27 -3.54 2.85 -13.23
CA VAL A 27 -2.39 2.02 -12.88
C VAL A 27 -2.31 0.88 -13.88
N PRO A 28 -1.12 0.53 -14.39
CA PRO A 28 -0.95 -0.69 -15.16
C PRO A 28 -1.42 -1.91 -14.37
N ASP A 29 -2.11 -2.85 -15.04
CA ASP A 29 -2.65 -4.06 -14.41
C ASP A 29 -1.56 -5.01 -13.86
N ASP A 30 -0.30 -4.77 -14.19
CA ASP A 30 0.88 -5.53 -13.74
C ASP A 30 1.59 -4.94 -12.51
N VAL A 31 1.11 -3.81 -11.97
CA VAL A 31 1.64 -3.27 -10.72
C VAL A 31 1.16 -4.12 -9.55
N GLU A 32 2.13 -4.74 -8.87
CA GLU A 32 1.89 -5.61 -7.74
C GLU A 32 2.11 -4.90 -6.41
N LEU A 33 1.48 -5.43 -5.36
CA LEU A 33 1.63 -4.94 -3.98
C LEU A 33 3.09 -4.88 -3.51
N SER A 34 3.92 -5.83 -3.97
CA SER A 34 5.34 -5.90 -3.66
C SER A 34 6.19 -4.76 -4.27
N GLU A 35 5.62 -4.00 -5.21
CA GLU A 35 6.29 -2.81 -5.77
C GLU A 35 6.09 -1.56 -4.90
N LEU A 36 5.21 -1.63 -3.90
CA LEU A 36 5.01 -0.58 -2.92
C LEU A 36 5.96 -0.75 -1.73
N SER A 37 6.34 0.37 -1.11
CA SER A 37 7.11 0.38 0.13
C SER A 37 6.32 1.08 1.22
N CYS A 38 6.35 0.52 2.43
CA CYS A 38 5.81 1.18 3.61
C CYS A 38 6.51 2.53 3.80
N PRO A 39 5.79 3.67 3.86
CA PRO A 39 6.39 5.00 3.99
C PRO A 39 7.11 5.23 5.32
N VAL A 40 6.90 4.35 6.30
CA VAL A 40 7.49 4.46 7.64
C VAL A 40 8.69 3.55 7.82
N CYS A 41 8.52 2.23 7.62
CA CYS A 41 9.60 1.27 7.84
C CYS A 41 10.39 0.90 6.58
N GLY A 42 9.90 1.29 5.39
CA GLY A 42 10.55 1.00 4.11
C GLY A 42 10.42 -0.45 3.62
N GLY A 43 9.71 -1.32 4.35
CA GLY A 43 9.47 -2.70 3.94
C GLY A 43 8.52 -2.80 2.74
N THR A 44 8.72 -3.81 1.89
CA THR A 44 7.93 -4.08 0.68
C THR A 44 7.12 -5.37 0.77
N ASP A 45 7.40 -6.21 1.76
CA ASP A 45 6.77 -7.49 2.03
C ASP A 45 5.84 -7.45 3.26
N CYS A 46 5.71 -6.28 3.88
CA CYS A 46 4.92 -6.06 5.08
C CYS A 46 3.63 -5.26 4.83
N LEU A 47 3.18 -5.17 3.57
CA LEU A 47 1.97 -4.42 3.20
C LEU A 47 0.83 -5.37 2.86
N GLU A 48 -0.35 -5.10 3.41
CA GLU A 48 -1.59 -5.79 3.06
C GLU A 48 -2.64 -4.78 2.62
N ARG A 49 -3.37 -5.11 1.54
CA ARG A 49 -4.48 -4.29 1.04
C ARG A 49 -5.72 -4.53 1.90
N VAL A 50 -6.40 -3.46 2.27
CA VAL A 50 -7.68 -3.51 2.97
C VAL A 50 -8.80 -3.60 1.93
N GLU A 51 -9.63 -4.64 2.01
CA GLU A 51 -10.87 -4.73 1.23
C GLU A 51 -12.04 -4.21 2.07
N LEU A 52 -12.77 -3.20 1.55
CA LEU A 52 -14.01 -2.66 2.13
C LEU A 52 -15.26 -3.32 1.51
#